data_AF-A0A4V4N735-F1
#
_entry.id   AF-A0A4V4N735-F1
#
_cell.length_a   1.000
_cell.length_b   1.000
_cell.length_c   1.000
_cell.angle_alpha   90.00
_cell.angle_beta   90.00
_cell.angle_gamma   90.00
#
_symmetry.space_group_name_H-M   'P 1'
#
loop_
_entity.id
_entity.type
_entity.pdbx_description
1 polymer ?
#
loop_
_entity_poly.entity_id
_entity_poly.type
_entity_poly.pdbx_seq_one_letter_code
_entity_poly.pdbx_strand_id
1 'polypeptide(L)'
;MLAPDEIDPDLILTAEDCTLDPAAEALPTLGADDFGPPPEPEARQDDVDEGMGAVADSGPGAIPDYVRSKKDALALAVSYARDGRSVTPGYCLRETRSYFNVGSLYAAAKLSLAGAKALGVAHKVNLSDPAAVNKIPRGAIVYWWGPSSQYGHIAPSLGGGMVLSTDWPRGKYGKVRVDTLAHAWGYTEAYWAPVVNDVRVWKPVSTKPKKTPTITRALAALKGDQPKKAEALLSKLADDGDGDRPHEAKAAAKRVLRAMDLADQIDELRDEIADLTARRKAARTRGLQSLRALEVA
;
A
#
# COMPACT_ATOMS: atom_id res chain seq x y z
N MET A 1 10.39 5.81 46.73
CA MET A 1 10.90 7.09 46.21
C MET A 1 12.39 7.11 46.50
N LEU A 2 13.23 6.93 45.48
CA LEU A 2 14.69 6.94 45.58
C LEU A 2 15.21 8.30 45.10
N ALA A 3 16.23 8.82 45.78
CA ALA A 3 16.79 10.16 45.60
C ALA A 3 17.59 10.28 44.29
N PRO A 4 17.65 11.48 43.67
CA PRO A 4 18.25 11.67 42.35
C PRO A 4 19.66 12.28 42.41
N ASP A 5 20.66 11.61 43.03
CA ASP A 5 21.99 12.21 43.21
C ASP A 5 23.18 11.28 42.86
N GLU A 6 23.03 10.33 41.93
CA GLU A 6 24.17 9.55 41.39
C GLU A 6 24.10 9.44 39.86
N ILE A 7 24.26 10.57 39.17
CA ILE A 7 24.64 10.57 37.75
C ILE A 7 26.09 11.06 37.69
N ASP A 8 26.98 10.14 37.34
CA ASP A 8 28.40 10.38 37.10
C ASP A 8 28.56 11.36 35.92
N PRO A 9 29.11 12.57 36.11
CA PRO A 9 29.26 13.57 35.05
C PRO A 9 30.30 13.19 33.99
N ASP A 10 31.10 12.14 34.20
CA ASP A 10 32.09 11.67 33.21
C ASP A 10 31.50 10.72 32.15
N LEU A 11 30.20 10.44 32.20
CA LEU A 11 29.51 9.61 31.19
C LEU A 11 28.79 10.41 30.09
N ILE A 12 29.21 11.65 29.85
CA ILE A 12 28.78 12.44 28.69
C ILE A 12 29.71 12.08 27.52
N LEU A 13 29.26 11.16 26.66
CA LEU A 13 29.86 10.92 25.34
C LEU A 13 29.75 12.23 24.54
N THR A 14 30.85 12.98 24.45
CA THR A 14 30.98 14.14 23.58
C THR A 14 31.04 13.67 22.13
N ALA A 15 30.45 14.46 21.23
CA ALA A 15 30.36 14.16 19.80
C ALA A 15 31.71 14.27 19.05
N GLU A 16 32.84 14.25 19.77
CA GLU A 16 34.19 14.43 19.22
C GLU A 16 35.03 13.13 19.22
N ASP A 17 34.54 12.03 19.82
CA ASP A 17 35.17 10.70 19.77
C ASP A 17 34.66 9.81 18.61
N CYS A 18 34.29 10.43 17.49
CA CYS A 18 34.03 9.77 16.21
C CYS A 18 35.14 10.06 15.19
N THR A 19 36.39 10.19 15.63
CA THR A 19 37.52 10.10 14.69
C THR A 19 37.62 8.65 14.23
N LEU A 20 36.98 8.38 13.10
CA LEU A 20 37.24 7.20 12.27
C LEU A 20 38.74 7.05 12.11
N ASP A 21 39.28 5.97 12.66
CA ASP A 21 40.61 5.50 12.36
C ASP A 21 40.72 5.29 10.83
N PRO A 22 41.54 6.07 10.09
CA PRO A 22 41.73 5.86 8.66
C PRO A 22 42.52 4.57 8.36
N ALA A 23 42.93 3.82 9.39
CA ALA A 23 43.51 2.48 9.27
C ALA A 23 42.48 1.34 9.49
N ALA A 24 41.17 1.62 9.39
CA ALA A 24 40.18 0.57 9.21
C ALA A 24 40.51 -0.20 7.93
N GLU A 25 41.05 -1.41 8.15
CA GLU A 25 41.44 -2.41 7.18
C GLU A 25 40.57 -2.34 5.92
N ALA A 26 41.23 -2.16 4.79
CA ALA A 26 40.63 -2.42 3.49
C ALA A 26 39.98 -3.80 3.56
N LEU A 27 38.64 -3.82 3.65
CA LEU A 27 37.87 -5.03 3.41
C LEU A 27 38.41 -5.61 2.11
N PRO A 28 38.81 -6.89 2.08
CA PRO A 28 39.38 -7.47 0.88
C PRO A 28 38.40 -7.21 -0.25
N THR A 29 38.87 -6.47 -1.26
CA THR A 29 38.22 -6.37 -2.55
C THR A 29 38.24 -7.78 -3.12
N LEU A 30 37.23 -8.58 -2.77
CA LEU A 30 36.95 -9.84 -3.43
C LEU A 30 36.75 -9.49 -4.90
N GLY A 31 37.74 -9.86 -5.71
CA GLY A 31 37.70 -9.65 -7.15
C GLY A 31 36.44 -10.29 -7.71
N ALA A 32 35.89 -9.68 -8.77
CA ALA A 32 34.74 -10.20 -9.49
C ALA A 32 34.98 -11.62 -10.09
N ASP A 33 36.20 -12.14 -9.97
CA ASP A 33 36.66 -13.39 -10.56
C ASP A 33 36.68 -14.58 -9.59
N ASP A 34 36.39 -14.37 -8.30
CA ASP A 34 36.40 -15.44 -7.28
C ASP A 34 35.04 -16.16 -7.14
N PHE A 35 34.10 -15.86 -8.05
CA PHE A 35 32.90 -16.66 -8.24
C PHE A 35 33.26 -17.88 -9.08
N GLY A 36 33.81 -18.90 -8.43
CA GLY A 36 33.81 -20.25 -9.00
C GLY A 36 32.40 -20.59 -9.52
N PRO A 37 32.29 -21.41 -10.59
CA PRO A 37 30.99 -21.84 -11.08
C PRO A 37 30.19 -22.37 -9.88
N PRO A 38 28.89 -22.02 -9.78
CA PRO A 38 28.08 -22.50 -8.67
C PRO A 38 28.26 -24.02 -8.58
N PRO A 39 28.35 -24.60 -7.37
CA PRO A 39 28.34 -26.05 -7.25
C PRO A 39 27.17 -26.57 -8.09
N GLU A 40 27.44 -27.55 -8.95
CA GLU A 40 26.38 -28.24 -9.68
C GLU A 40 25.29 -28.57 -8.66
N PRO A 41 24.01 -28.34 -8.99
CA PRO A 41 22.94 -28.60 -8.05
C PRO A 41 23.02 -30.07 -7.66
N GLU A 42 23.56 -30.35 -6.47
CA GLU A 42 23.42 -31.66 -5.86
C GLU A 42 21.92 -31.88 -5.83
N ALA A 43 21.47 -32.86 -6.60
CA ALA A 43 20.09 -33.23 -6.74
C ALA A 43 19.62 -33.74 -5.38
N ARG A 44 19.27 -32.83 -4.47
CA ARG A 44 18.31 -33.12 -3.43
C ARG A 44 17.00 -33.41 -4.14
N GLN A 45 16.73 -34.70 -4.26
CA GLN A 45 15.39 -35.26 -4.39
C GLN A 45 14.60 -34.87 -3.13
N ASP A 46 14.35 -33.58 -2.95
CA ASP A 46 13.32 -33.12 -2.02
C ASP A 46 12.02 -33.18 -2.81
N ASP A 47 11.29 -34.26 -2.58
CA ASP A 47 9.87 -34.50 -2.80
C ASP A 47 9.19 -33.57 -3.81
N VAL A 48 8.86 -34.18 -4.95
CA VAL A 48 7.85 -33.71 -5.89
C VAL A 48 6.65 -33.15 -5.14
N ASP A 49 6.47 -31.83 -5.22
CA ASP A 49 5.28 -31.09 -4.82
C ASP A 49 4.15 -31.45 -5.81
N GLU A 50 3.70 -32.70 -5.74
CA GLU A 50 2.53 -33.20 -6.46
C GLU A 50 1.28 -32.67 -5.77
N GLY A 51 0.73 -31.58 -6.31
CA GLY A 51 -0.66 -31.23 -6.04
C GLY A 51 -0.98 -29.77 -5.75
N MET A 52 -0.37 -28.80 -6.46
CA MET A 52 -0.99 -27.48 -6.55
C MET A 52 -2.09 -27.52 -7.61
N GLY A 53 -3.31 -27.84 -7.14
CA GLY A 53 -4.53 -27.90 -7.94
C GLY A 53 -4.78 -26.63 -8.74
N ALA A 54 -5.36 -26.83 -9.93
CA ALA A 54 -5.73 -25.77 -10.87
C ALA A 54 -6.41 -24.60 -10.14
N VAL A 55 -5.76 -23.44 -10.21
CA VAL A 55 -6.20 -22.22 -9.55
C VAL A 55 -7.47 -21.69 -10.21
N ALA A 56 -8.56 -21.66 -9.44
CA ALA A 56 -9.81 -21.03 -9.83
C ALA A 56 -9.55 -19.57 -10.21
N ASP A 57 -10.09 -19.15 -11.37
CA ASP A 57 -10.02 -17.81 -11.95
C ASP A 57 -10.56 -16.76 -10.96
N SER A 58 -9.66 -16.31 -10.10
CA SER A 58 -9.93 -15.25 -9.13
C SER A 58 -9.75 -13.96 -9.91
N GLY A 59 -10.85 -13.36 -10.35
CA GLY A 59 -10.86 -12.23 -11.28
C GLY A 59 -9.82 -11.13 -11.01
N PRO A 60 -9.49 -10.31 -12.03
CA PRO A 60 -8.31 -9.45 -12.05
C PRO A 60 -8.21 -8.59 -10.78
N GLY A 61 -7.23 -8.91 -9.92
CA GLY A 61 -6.94 -8.16 -8.69
C GLY A 61 -7.33 -8.85 -7.38
N ALA A 62 -7.95 -10.02 -7.39
CA ALA A 62 -8.12 -10.84 -6.19
C ALA A 62 -6.76 -11.39 -5.69
N ILE A 63 -6.65 -11.65 -4.38
CA ILE A 63 -5.56 -12.49 -3.84
C ILE A 63 -6.18 -13.88 -3.84
N PRO A 64 -5.61 -14.87 -4.53
CA PRO A 64 -6.17 -16.22 -4.52
C PRO A 64 -6.21 -16.83 -3.12
N ASP A 65 -7.20 -17.68 -2.83
CA ASP A 65 -7.43 -18.22 -1.49
C ASP A 65 -6.28 -19.11 -0.96
N TYR A 66 -5.47 -19.68 -1.85
CA TYR A 66 -4.29 -20.48 -1.47
C TYR A 66 -3.10 -19.61 -1.01
N VAL A 67 -3.11 -18.31 -1.30
CA VAL A 67 -2.02 -17.40 -0.94
C VAL A 67 -2.10 -17.09 0.55
N ARG A 68 -0.99 -17.31 1.25
CA ARG A 68 -0.89 -17.01 2.68
C ARG A 68 -1.07 -15.50 2.91
N SER A 69 -1.85 -15.14 3.93
CA SER A 69 -2.07 -13.73 4.27
C SER A 69 -0.74 -13.01 4.51
N LYS A 70 -0.67 -11.70 4.20
CA LYS A 70 0.55 -10.91 4.46
C LYS A 70 1.00 -10.96 5.93
N LYS A 71 0.06 -11.11 6.87
CA LYS A 71 0.38 -11.19 8.30
C LYS A 71 1.13 -12.50 8.58
N ASP A 72 0.61 -13.61 8.10
CA ASP A 72 1.16 -14.94 8.37
C ASP A 72 2.45 -15.18 7.58
N ALA A 73 2.53 -14.68 6.34
CA ALA A 73 3.76 -14.72 5.54
C ALA A 73 4.91 -13.99 6.23
N LEU A 74 4.66 -12.77 6.73
CA LEU A 74 5.66 -12.03 7.48
C LEU A 74 5.98 -12.67 8.84
N ALA A 75 5.00 -13.28 9.51
CA ALA A 75 5.24 -13.98 10.77
C ALA A 75 6.17 -15.20 10.56
N LEU A 76 5.93 -15.97 9.50
CA LEU A 76 6.78 -17.09 9.10
C LEU A 76 8.19 -16.61 8.76
N ALA A 77 8.32 -15.59 7.91
CA ALA A 77 9.61 -15.06 7.52
C ALA A 77 10.41 -14.56 8.76
N VAL A 78 9.75 -13.83 9.67
CA VAL A 78 10.37 -13.38 10.93
C VAL A 78 10.75 -14.55 11.83
N SER A 79 9.97 -15.64 11.85
CA SER A 79 10.33 -16.84 12.62
C SER A 79 11.62 -17.47 12.12
N TYR A 80 11.87 -17.50 10.80
CA TYR A 80 13.11 -18.05 10.24
C TYR A 80 14.35 -17.25 10.67
N ALA A 81 14.24 -15.91 10.72
CA ALA A 81 15.30 -15.06 11.23
C ALA A 81 15.51 -15.23 12.74
N ARG A 82 14.43 -15.34 13.52
CA ARG A 82 14.52 -15.57 14.97
C ARG A 82 15.17 -16.90 15.29
N ASP A 83 14.82 -17.95 14.54
CA ASP A 83 15.33 -19.30 14.76
C ASP A 83 16.76 -19.48 14.20
N GLY A 84 17.37 -18.42 13.66
CA GLY A 84 18.75 -18.42 13.19
C GLY A 84 18.98 -19.34 11.98
N ARG A 85 17.95 -19.59 11.17
CA ARG A 85 18.07 -20.46 10.00
C ARG A 85 19.09 -19.89 9.01
N SER A 86 19.77 -20.79 8.32
CA SER A 86 20.64 -20.44 7.20
C SER A 86 19.98 -20.84 5.90
N VAL A 87 20.35 -20.15 4.83
CA VAL A 87 19.91 -20.46 3.48
C VAL A 87 21.07 -20.22 2.53
N THR A 88 21.20 -21.11 1.54
CA THR A 88 22.20 -20.94 0.50
C THR A 88 21.97 -19.61 -0.23
N PRO A 89 23.01 -18.79 -0.46
CA PRO A 89 22.89 -17.58 -1.26
C PRO A 89 22.27 -17.88 -2.64
N GLY A 90 21.47 -16.96 -3.16
CA GLY A 90 20.79 -17.10 -4.45
C GLY A 90 19.35 -17.65 -4.40
N TYR A 91 18.90 -18.16 -3.25
CA TYR A 91 17.51 -18.67 -3.10
C TYR A 91 16.48 -17.62 -2.64
N CYS A 92 16.80 -16.32 -2.72
CA CYS A 92 15.93 -15.25 -2.22
C CYS A 92 14.51 -15.27 -2.79
N LEU A 93 14.35 -15.61 -4.08
CA LEU A 93 13.02 -15.77 -4.70
C LEU A 93 12.27 -16.99 -4.17
N ARG A 94 12.95 -18.15 -4.05
CA ARG A 94 12.36 -19.37 -3.50
C ARG A 94 11.82 -19.11 -2.10
N GLU A 95 12.63 -18.54 -1.23
CA GLU A 95 12.22 -18.26 0.14
C GLU A 95 11.06 -17.26 0.18
N THR A 96 11.17 -16.16 -0.58
CA THR A 96 10.13 -15.12 -0.60
C THR A 96 8.79 -15.67 -1.06
N ARG A 97 8.75 -16.45 -2.15
CA ARG A 97 7.49 -17.05 -2.65
C ARG A 97 6.90 -18.07 -1.67
N SER A 98 7.75 -18.87 -1.00
CA SER A 98 7.33 -19.85 -0.01
C SER A 98 6.65 -19.20 1.21
N TYR A 99 7.08 -18.00 1.62
CA TYR A 99 6.38 -17.26 2.68
C TYR A 99 4.93 -16.96 2.34
N PHE A 100 4.62 -16.69 1.08
CA PHE A 100 3.28 -16.38 0.62
C PHE A 100 2.53 -17.59 0.07
N ASN A 101 3.12 -18.79 0.11
CA ASN A 101 2.57 -19.98 -0.54
C ASN A 101 2.32 -19.78 -2.04
N VAL A 102 3.28 -19.16 -2.74
CA VAL A 102 3.21 -18.89 -4.17
C VAL A 102 4.12 -19.87 -4.94
N GLY A 103 3.55 -20.49 -5.98
CA GLY A 103 4.24 -21.42 -6.86
C GLY A 103 5.44 -20.81 -7.60
N SER A 104 6.28 -21.67 -8.18
CA SER A 104 7.41 -21.23 -8.99
C SER A 104 6.91 -20.80 -10.37
N LEU A 105 7.31 -19.62 -10.83
CA LEU A 105 7.06 -19.16 -12.21
C LEU A 105 8.35 -18.68 -12.86
N TYR A 106 9.11 -17.84 -12.14
CA TYR A 106 10.36 -17.30 -12.61
C TYR A 106 11.56 -17.97 -11.92
N ALA A 107 12.65 -18.16 -12.68
CA ALA A 107 13.90 -18.72 -12.16
C ALA A 107 14.72 -17.72 -11.32
N ALA A 108 14.46 -16.42 -11.44
CA ALA A 108 15.26 -15.37 -10.80
C ALA A 108 14.43 -14.15 -10.39
N ALA A 109 14.88 -13.43 -9.36
CA ALA A 109 14.20 -12.25 -8.83
C ALA A 109 14.02 -11.14 -9.88
N LYS A 110 15.02 -10.93 -10.76
CA LYS A 110 14.94 -9.95 -11.86
C LYS A 110 13.82 -10.25 -12.85
N LEU A 111 13.52 -11.53 -13.09
CA LEU A 111 12.47 -11.96 -14.01
C LEU A 111 11.09 -11.77 -13.36
N SER A 112 10.96 -12.06 -12.06
CA SER A 112 9.76 -11.71 -11.30
C SER A 112 9.52 -10.19 -11.25
N LEU A 113 10.57 -9.37 -11.16
CA LEU A 113 10.45 -7.92 -11.32
C LEU A 113 9.99 -7.53 -12.73
N ALA A 114 10.52 -8.18 -13.78
CA ALA A 114 10.09 -7.92 -15.15
C ALA A 114 8.59 -8.24 -15.36
N GLY A 115 8.09 -9.35 -14.79
CA GLY A 115 6.66 -9.67 -14.76
C GLY A 115 5.84 -8.59 -14.05
N ALA A 116 6.27 -8.15 -12.86
CA ALA A 116 5.62 -7.06 -12.13
C ALA A 116 5.61 -5.72 -12.91
N LYS A 117 6.69 -5.43 -13.66
CA LYS A 117 6.78 -4.26 -14.56
C LYS A 117 5.81 -4.40 -15.74
N ALA A 118 5.74 -5.58 -16.38
CA ALA A 118 4.82 -5.87 -17.49
C ALA A 118 3.34 -5.74 -17.07
N LEU A 119 3.02 -6.12 -15.83
CA LEU A 119 1.69 -5.92 -15.23
C LEU A 119 1.39 -4.46 -14.86
N GLY A 120 2.36 -3.54 -14.94
CA GLY A 120 2.19 -2.13 -14.56
C GLY A 120 2.01 -1.90 -13.06
N VAL A 121 2.46 -2.83 -12.21
CA VAL A 121 2.29 -2.78 -10.75
C VAL A 121 3.62 -2.64 -9.97
N ALA A 122 4.73 -2.48 -10.68
CA ALA A 122 6.03 -2.19 -10.08
C ALA A 122 6.21 -0.68 -9.87
N HIS A 123 6.54 -0.28 -8.65
CA HIS A 123 6.72 1.11 -8.26
C HIS A 123 8.19 1.37 -7.94
N LYS A 124 8.85 2.24 -8.71
CA LYS A 124 10.26 2.60 -8.50
C LYS A 124 10.42 3.32 -7.16
N VAL A 125 11.45 2.94 -6.41
CA VAL A 125 11.82 3.55 -5.13
C VAL A 125 13.04 4.43 -5.36
N ASN A 126 12.98 5.69 -4.90
CA ASN A 126 14.15 6.54 -4.81
C ASN A 126 14.93 6.14 -3.53
N LEU A 127 16.03 5.42 -3.70
CA LEU A 127 16.86 4.93 -2.59
C LEU A 127 17.57 6.05 -1.81
N SER A 128 17.76 7.22 -2.44
CA SER A 128 18.37 8.39 -1.79
C SER A 128 17.38 9.22 -0.97
N ASP A 129 16.07 8.94 -1.07
CA ASP A 129 15.03 9.61 -0.29
C ASP A 129 14.50 8.69 0.82
N PRO A 130 14.85 8.94 2.10
CA PRO A 130 14.35 8.17 3.23
C PRO A 130 12.81 8.16 3.33
N ALA A 131 12.13 9.23 2.91
CA ALA A 131 10.67 9.28 2.93
C ALA A 131 10.07 8.33 1.88
N ALA A 132 10.66 8.24 0.69
CA ALA A 132 10.26 7.26 -0.32
C ALA A 132 10.49 5.83 0.15
N VAL A 133 11.63 5.55 0.78
CA VAL A 133 11.95 4.24 1.37
C VAL A 133 10.97 3.87 2.49
N ASN A 134 10.63 4.81 3.37
CA ASN A 134 9.71 4.58 4.48
C ASN A 134 8.25 4.39 4.03
N LYS A 135 7.87 4.92 2.85
CA LYS A 135 6.54 4.74 2.25
C LYS A 135 6.30 3.35 1.66
N ILE A 136 7.33 2.50 1.54
CA ILE A 136 7.16 1.12 1.05
C ILE A 136 6.17 0.38 1.97
N PRO A 137 5.07 -0.17 1.42
CA PRO A 137 4.06 -0.79 2.27
C PRO A 137 4.53 -2.07 2.93
N ARG A 138 4.20 -2.23 4.22
CA ARG A 138 4.40 -3.51 4.93
C ARG A 138 3.68 -4.66 4.20
N GLY A 139 4.42 -5.72 3.94
CA GLY A 139 3.97 -6.92 3.23
C GLY A 139 4.04 -6.82 1.71
N ALA A 140 4.41 -5.67 1.14
CA ALA A 140 4.76 -5.59 -0.27
C ALA A 140 6.09 -6.30 -0.53
N ILE A 141 6.34 -6.64 -1.79
CA ILE A 141 7.56 -7.29 -2.22
C ILE A 141 8.52 -6.23 -2.74
N VAL A 142 9.73 -6.20 -2.21
CA VAL A 142 10.80 -5.30 -2.65
C VAL A 142 11.74 -6.08 -3.54
N TYR A 143 12.07 -5.49 -4.68
CA TYR A 143 13.01 -6.02 -5.66
C TYR A 143 14.17 -5.06 -5.79
N TRP A 144 15.38 -5.61 -5.92
CA TRP A 144 16.57 -4.85 -6.28
C TRP A 144 17.16 -5.39 -7.57
N TRP A 145 17.69 -4.47 -8.36
CA TRP A 145 18.41 -4.77 -9.58
C TRP A 145 19.58 -3.80 -9.74
N GLY A 146 20.64 -4.28 -10.39
CA GLY A 146 21.80 -3.50 -10.72
C GLY A 146 22.69 -4.27 -11.68
N PRO A 147 23.61 -3.59 -12.39
CA PRO A 147 24.50 -4.22 -13.36
C PRO A 147 25.41 -5.28 -12.73
N SER A 148 25.71 -5.16 -11.44
CA SER A 148 26.52 -6.11 -10.66
C SER A 148 25.81 -7.43 -10.34
N SER A 149 24.51 -7.57 -10.63
CA SER A 149 23.72 -8.72 -10.20
C SER A 149 23.07 -9.47 -11.35
N GLN A 150 23.50 -10.71 -11.55
CA GLN A 150 22.95 -11.59 -12.58
C GLN A 150 21.49 -11.98 -12.32
N TYR A 151 21.06 -12.12 -11.06
CA TYR A 151 19.75 -12.66 -10.69
C TYR A 151 18.81 -11.63 -10.05
N GLY A 152 19.32 -10.48 -9.60
CA GLY A 152 18.60 -9.52 -8.76
C GLY A 152 18.40 -10.03 -7.34
N HIS A 153 17.70 -9.24 -6.51
CA HIS A 153 17.30 -9.65 -5.16
C HIS A 153 15.84 -9.35 -4.89
N ILE A 154 15.24 -10.08 -3.96
CA ILE A 154 13.84 -9.95 -3.57
C ILE A 154 13.69 -10.21 -2.08
N ALA A 155 12.84 -9.43 -1.42
CA ALA A 155 12.53 -9.61 -0.01
C ALA A 155 11.15 -9.02 0.34
N PRO A 156 10.43 -9.59 1.33
CA PRO A 156 9.22 -8.98 1.85
C PRO A 156 9.53 -7.73 2.70
N SER A 157 8.75 -6.66 2.49
CA SER A 157 8.82 -5.44 3.30
C SER A 157 8.19 -5.64 4.67
N LEU A 158 8.90 -5.20 5.71
CA LEU A 158 8.40 -5.09 7.08
C LEU A 158 7.69 -3.74 7.33
N GLY A 159 7.69 -2.83 6.35
CA GLY A 159 7.27 -1.44 6.48
C GLY A 159 8.36 -0.55 7.10
N GLY A 160 8.18 0.77 7.01
CA GLY A 160 9.12 1.74 7.61
C GLY A 160 10.54 1.64 7.05
N GLY A 161 10.67 1.29 5.76
CA GLY A 161 11.97 1.17 5.11
C GLY A 161 12.75 -0.11 5.41
N MET A 162 12.16 -1.04 6.18
CA MET A 162 12.79 -2.31 6.55
C MET A 162 12.29 -3.47 5.68
N VAL A 163 13.17 -4.42 5.43
CA VAL A 163 12.88 -5.69 4.75
C VAL A 163 13.45 -6.87 5.55
N LEU A 164 12.93 -8.06 5.28
CA LEU A 164 13.56 -9.30 5.74
C LEU A 164 14.31 -9.96 4.58
N SER A 165 15.62 -9.76 4.52
CA SER A 165 16.46 -10.40 3.51
C SER A 165 16.82 -11.81 3.96
N THR A 166 16.96 -12.71 3.00
CA THR A 166 17.42 -14.09 3.23
C THR A 166 18.93 -14.24 3.10
N ASP A 167 19.65 -13.15 2.86
CA ASP A 167 21.09 -13.14 2.67
C ASP A 167 21.72 -11.99 3.46
N TRP A 168 21.16 -11.65 4.63
CA TRP A 168 21.64 -10.55 5.48
C TRP A 168 21.70 -10.90 6.97
N PRO A 169 22.89 -11.08 7.58
CA PRO A 169 24.19 -11.18 6.91
C PRO A 169 24.24 -12.39 5.96
N ARG A 170 25.25 -12.45 5.08
CA ARG A 170 25.32 -13.43 3.99
C ARG A 170 25.01 -14.87 4.47
N GLY A 171 24.10 -15.54 3.78
CA GLY A 171 23.60 -16.88 4.07
C GLY A 171 22.59 -16.99 5.20
N LYS A 172 22.09 -15.87 5.76
CA LYS A 172 21.16 -15.86 6.90
C LYS A 172 19.96 -14.96 6.66
N TYR A 173 18.85 -15.32 7.32
CA TYR A 173 17.69 -14.45 7.38
C TYR A 173 17.93 -13.31 8.37
N GLY A 174 17.69 -12.08 7.95
CA GLY A 174 17.81 -10.94 8.84
C GLY A 174 17.11 -9.69 8.35
N LYS A 175 16.94 -8.77 9.29
CA LYS A 175 16.28 -7.49 9.07
C LYS A 175 17.32 -6.47 8.64
N VAL A 176 17.01 -5.73 7.59
CA VAL A 176 17.90 -4.69 7.05
C VAL A 176 17.07 -3.58 6.44
N ARG A 177 17.61 -2.37 6.41
CA ARG A 177 16.99 -1.29 5.65
C ARG A 177 17.17 -1.51 4.15
N VAL A 178 16.20 -1.05 3.37
CA VAL A 178 16.17 -1.21 1.91
C VAL A 178 17.35 -0.53 1.23
N ASP A 179 17.71 0.66 1.71
CA ASP A 179 18.84 1.47 1.23
C ASP A 179 20.20 0.86 1.62
N THR A 180 20.35 0.38 2.86
CA THR A 180 21.56 -0.31 3.32
C THR A 180 21.91 -1.51 2.44
N LEU A 181 20.92 -2.35 2.13
CA LEU A 181 21.15 -3.53 1.28
C LEU A 181 21.50 -3.13 -0.16
N ALA A 182 20.88 -2.06 -0.68
CA ALA A 182 21.20 -1.54 -2.00
C ALA A 182 22.65 -1.05 -2.11
N HIS A 183 23.09 -0.26 -1.12
CA HIS A 183 24.46 0.25 -1.08
C HIS A 183 25.49 -0.87 -0.88
N ALA A 184 25.23 -1.81 0.03
CA ALA A 184 26.17 -2.88 0.35
C ALA A 184 26.47 -3.80 -0.85
N TRP A 185 25.49 -4.03 -1.74
CA TRP A 185 25.62 -4.95 -2.88
C TRP A 185 25.67 -4.24 -4.24
N GLY A 186 25.75 -2.91 -4.26
CA GLY A 186 25.88 -2.11 -5.48
C GLY A 186 24.64 -2.14 -6.39
N TYR A 187 23.44 -2.28 -5.81
CA TYR A 187 22.20 -2.16 -6.58
C TYR A 187 21.91 -0.71 -6.93
N THR A 188 21.60 -0.47 -8.20
CA THR A 188 21.30 0.87 -8.72
C THR A 188 19.80 1.15 -8.74
N GLU A 189 18.96 0.12 -8.71
CA GLU A 189 17.51 0.25 -8.74
C GLU A 189 16.83 -0.59 -7.67
N ALA A 190 15.79 -0.01 -7.07
CA ALA A 190 14.86 -0.72 -6.23
C ALA A 190 13.41 -0.43 -6.65
N TYR A 191 12.57 -1.44 -6.52
CA TYR A 191 11.14 -1.37 -6.79
C TYR A 191 10.38 -2.06 -5.67
N TRP A 192 9.15 -1.63 -5.42
CA TRP A 192 8.19 -2.47 -4.70
C TRP A 192 7.02 -2.83 -5.61
N ALA A 193 6.46 -4.02 -5.41
CA ALA A 193 5.27 -4.47 -6.12
C ALA A 193 4.32 -5.24 -5.19
N PRO A 194 3.02 -5.30 -5.50
CA PRO A 194 2.04 -6.07 -4.74
C PRO A 194 2.00 -7.55 -5.13
N VAL A 195 2.92 -7.98 -6.00
CA VAL A 195 2.95 -9.32 -6.61
C VAL A 195 4.33 -9.98 -6.44
N VAL A 196 4.32 -11.31 -6.41
CA VAL A 196 5.50 -12.17 -6.61
C VAL A 196 5.10 -13.27 -7.59
N ASN A 197 5.93 -13.55 -8.60
CA ASN A 197 5.58 -14.52 -9.65
C ASN A 197 4.18 -14.28 -10.25
N ASP A 198 3.87 -13.01 -10.55
CA ASP A 198 2.59 -12.53 -11.08
C ASP A 198 1.35 -12.79 -10.20
N VAL A 199 1.52 -13.41 -9.03
CA VAL A 199 0.46 -13.62 -8.05
C VAL A 199 0.41 -12.46 -7.07
N ARG A 200 -0.78 -11.88 -6.89
CA ARG A 200 -1.00 -10.80 -5.92
C ARG A 200 -0.90 -11.34 -4.50
N VAL A 201 0.00 -10.76 -3.71
CA VAL A 201 0.24 -11.10 -2.30
C VAL A 201 -0.04 -9.94 -1.35
N TRP A 202 -0.17 -8.73 -1.91
CA TRP A 202 -0.50 -7.54 -1.15
C TRP A 202 -1.66 -6.78 -1.79
N LYS A 203 -2.53 -6.27 -0.92
CA LYS A 203 -3.58 -5.30 -1.26
C LYS A 203 -3.40 -4.07 -0.36
N PRO A 204 -3.65 -2.85 -0.89
CA PRO A 204 -3.80 -1.69 -0.05
C PRO A 204 -4.82 -2.01 1.02
N VAL A 205 -4.53 -1.66 2.28
CA VAL A 205 -5.58 -1.68 3.30
C VAL A 205 -6.61 -0.69 2.78
N SER A 206 -7.79 -1.19 2.39
CA SER A 206 -8.88 -0.32 2.01
C SER A 206 -9.18 0.54 3.23
N THR A 207 -8.73 1.79 3.19
CA THR A 207 -9.24 2.82 4.08
C THR A 207 -10.65 3.12 3.59
N LYS A 208 -11.58 2.16 3.73
CA LYS A 208 -12.98 2.56 3.85
C LYS A 208 -12.96 3.60 4.96
N PRO A 209 -13.35 4.86 4.68
CA PRO A 209 -13.35 5.87 5.72
C PRO A 209 -14.15 5.26 6.87
N LYS A 210 -13.52 5.12 8.05
CA LYS A 210 -14.25 4.79 9.27
C LYS A 210 -15.32 5.87 9.32
N LYS A 211 -16.59 5.51 9.11
CA LYS A 211 -17.67 6.49 9.18
C LYS A 211 -17.59 7.05 10.59
N THR A 212 -17.13 8.30 10.72
CA THR A 212 -17.06 8.96 12.02
C THR A 212 -18.46 8.88 12.63
N PRO A 213 -18.61 8.56 13.93
CA PRO A 213 -19.93 8.45 14.57
C PRO A 213 -20.84 9.64 14.24
N THR A 214 -20.25 10.83 14.09
CA THR A 214 -20.90 12.08 13.68
C THR A 214 -21.50 12.03 12.27
N ILE A 215 -20.78 11.51 11.27
CA ILE A 215 -21.30 11.35 9.89
C ILE A 215 -22.46 10.35 9.88
N THR A 216 -22.34 9.28 10.67
CA THR A 216 -23.40 8.27 10.78
C THR A 216 -24.65 8.83 11.44
N ARG A 217 -24.49 9.66 12.48
CA ARG A 217 -25.60 10.39 13.13
C ARG A 217 -26.21 11.45 12.21
N ALA A 218 -25.41 12.18 11.43
CA ALA A 218 -25.91 13.15 10.46
C ALA A 218 -26.72 12.47 9.34
N LEU A 219 -26.23 11.34 8.81
CA LEU A 219 -26.97 10.53 7.84
C LEU A 219 -28.26 9.92 8.42
N ALA A 220 -28.25 9.50 9.68
CA ALA A 220 -29.45 9.02 10.36
C ALA A 220 -30.46 10.15 10.58
N ALA A 221 -30.00 11.36 10.92
CA ALA A 221 -30.85 12.55 11.04
C ALA A 221 -31.46 12.95 9.68
N LEU A 222 -30.71 12.88 8.59
CA LEU A 222 -31.23 13.08 7.24
C LEU A 222 -32.30 12.05 6.87
N LYS A 223 -32.07 10.77 7.17
CA LYS A 223 -33.06 9.70 6.94
C LYS A 223 -34.30 9.79 7.82
N GLY A 224 -34.18 10.43 8.98
CA GLY A 224 -35.29 10.69 9.90
C GLY A 224 -35.97 12.04 9.70
N ASP A 225 -35.73 12.70 8.56
CA ASP A 225 -36.33 14.00 8.20
C ASP A 225 -36.00 15.13 9.19
N GLN A 226 -34.78 15.10 9.75
CA GLN A 226 -34.24 16.14 10.65
C GLN A 226 -33.06 16.88 10.00
N PRO A 227 -33.28 17.63 8.89
CA PRO A 227 -32.20 18.26 8.12
C PRO A 227 -31.41 19.27 8.96
N LYS A 228 -32.08 20.09 9.78
CA LYS A 228 -31.42 21.07 10.68
C LYS A 228 -30.47 20.41 11.69
N LYS A 229 -30.81 19.20 12.15
CA LYS A 229 -29.96 18.44 13.09
C LYS A 229 -28.76 17.83 12.38
N ALA A 230 -28.95 17.37 11.14
CA ALA A 230 -27.86 16.88 10.31
C ALA A 230 -26.88 18.02 9.96
N GLU A 231 -27.40 19.18 9.59
CA GLU A 231 -26.64 20.38 9.29
C GLU A 231 -25.81 20.85 10.50
N ALA A 232 -26.43 20.94 11.68
CA ALA A 232 -25.71 21.28 12.92
C ALA A 232 -24.58 20.29 13.24
N LEU A 233 -24.80 18.99 13.03
CA LEU A 233 -23.78 17.95 13.24
C LEU A 233 -22.63 18.03 12.22
N LEU A 234 -22.93 18.39 10.97
CA LEU A 234 -21.94 18.54 9.89
C LEU A 234 -21.15 19.84 10.03
N SER A 235 -21.80 20.94 10.42
CA SER A 235 -21.14 22.22 10.71
C SER A 235 -20.18 22.07 11.89
N LYS A 236 -20.63 21.45 12.98
CA LYS A 236 -19.76 21.20 14.14
C LYS A 236 -18.53 20.35 13.79
N LEU A 237 -18.68 19.37 12.90
CA LEU A 237 -17.57 18.57 12.38
C LEU A 237 -16.64 19.38 11.44
N ALA A 238 -17.19 20.40 10.77
CA ALA A 238 -16.43 21.32 9.94
C ALA A 238 -15.58 22.30 10.77
N ASP A 239 -16.03 22.63 11.98
CA ASP A 239 -15.38 23.60 12.88
C ASP A 239 -14.39 22.92 13.84
N ASP A 240 -14.79 21.88 14.56
CA ASP A 240 -14.05 21.24 15.68
C ASP A 240 -12.94 20.24 15.25
N GLY A 241 -12.11 20.60 14.26
CA GLY A 241 -11.09 19.71 13.70
C GLY A 241 -9.91 19.38 14.62
N ASP A 242 -10.12 18.63 15.70
CA ASP A 242 -9.09 18.13 16.61
C ASP A 242 -8.93 16.61 16.45
N GLY A 243 -8.07 16.19 15.52
CA GLY A 243 -7.76 14.79 15.26
C GLY A 243 -6.93 14.57 13.99
N ASP A 244 -6.17 13.48 13.94
CA ASP A 244 -5.04 13.18 13.01
C ASP A 244 -5.27 13.40 11.50
N ARG A 245 -6.50 13.59 11.01
CA ARG A 245 -6.81 13.91 9.61
C ARG A 245 -8.01 14.87 9.47
N PRO A 246 -7.87 16.14 9.86
CA PRO A 246 -8.99 17.08 9.93
C PRO A 246 -9.47 17.52 8.53
N HIS A 247 -8.60 17.51 7.52
CA HIS A 247 -8.93 18.00 6.18
C HIS A 247 -9.91 17.10 5.41
N GLU A 248 -9.82 15.77 5.55
CA GLU A 248 -10.70 14.83 4.84
C GLU A 248 -12.14 14.87 5.39
N ALA A 249 -12.28 14.96 6.72
CA ALA A 249 -13.58 15.04 7.38
C ALA A 249 -14.29 16.38 7.07
N LYS A 250 -13.58 17.50 7.10
CA LYS A 250 -14.11 18.82 6.70
C LYS A 250 -14.54 18.83 5.23
N ALA A 251 -13.73 18.26 4.33
CA ALA A 251 -14.07 18.16 2.92
C ALA A 251 -15.31 17.28 2.68
N ALA A 252 -15.46 16.18 3.41
CA ALA A 252 -16.63 15.32 3.34
C ALA A 252 -17.90 16.03 3.83
N ALA A 253 -17.83 16.75 4.97
CA ALA A 253 -18.96 17.51 5.49
C ALA A 253 -19.42 18.60 4.51
N LYS A 254 -18.47 19.35 3.93
CA LYS A 254 -18.76 20.39 2.92
C LYS A 254 -19.43 19.84 1.67
N ARG A 255 -19.06 18.63 1.22
CA ARG A 255 -19.72 17.96 0.09
C ARG A 255 -21.16 17.58 0.41
N VAL A 256 -21.44 17.12 1.63
CA VAL A 256 -22.80 16.77 2.05
C VAL A 256 -23.69 18.02 2.15
N LEU A 257 -23.19 19.11 2.75
CA LEU A 257 -23.92 20.38 2.80
C LEU A 257 -24.25 20.90 1.39
N ARG A 258 -23.27 20.91 0.48
CA ARG A 258 -23.50 21.31 -0.91
C ARG A 258 -24.53 20.42 -1.62
N ALA A 259 -24.59 19.14 -1.30
CA ALA A 259 -25.59 18.24 -1.86
C ALA A 259 -27.00 18.51 -1.33
N MET A 260 -27.12 18.99 -0.08
CA MET A 260 -28.40 19.43 0.49
C MET A 260 -28.88 20.72 -0.19
N ASP A 261 -28.01 21.72 -0.34
CA ASP A 261 -28.35 22.97 -1.06
C ASP A 261 -28.81 22.70 -2.49
N LEU A 262 -28.16 21.75 -3.18
CA LEU A 262 -28.55 21.34 -4.53
C LEU A 262 -29.91 20.62 -4.56
N ALA A 263 -30.27 19.88 -3.52
CA ALA A 263 -31.57 19.23 -3.44
C ALA A 263 -32.69 20.27 -3.31
N ASP A 264 -32.49 21.28 -2.45
CA ASP A 264 -33.45 22.37 -2.28
C ASP A 264 -33.65 23.17 -3.60
N GLN A 265 -32.56 23.43 -4.34
CA GLN A 265 -32.64 24.07 -5.66
C GLN A 265 -33.40 23.23 -6.69
N ILE A 266 -33.28 21.89 -6.64
CA ILE A 266 -34.03 21.01 -7.54
C ILE A 266 -35.53 21.08 -7.25
N ASP A 267 -35.93 21.15 -5.98
CA ASP A 267 -37.34 21.24 -5.61
C ASP A 267 -37.93 22.62 -5.98
N GLU A 268 -37.18 23.71 -5.83
CA GLU A 268 -37.58 25.04 -6.33
C GLU A 268 -37.80 25.03 -7.86
N LEU A 269 -36.88 24.43 -8.62
CA LEU A 269 -37.02 24.30 -10.08
C LEU A 269 -38.20 23.42 -10.48
N ARG A 270 -38.55 22.40 -9.69
CA ARG A 270 -39.73 21.56 -9.95
C ARG A 270 -41.02 22.36 -9.81
N ASP A 271 -41.11 23.21 -8.80
CA ASP A 271 -42.27 24.09 -8.59
C ASP A 271 -42.40 25.12 -9.71
N GLU A 272 -41.28 25.69 -10.17
CA GLU A 272 -41.28 26.60 -11.33
C GLU A 272 -41.74 25.90 -12.62
N ILE A 273 -41.26 24.68 -12.89
CA ILE A 273 -41.70 23.87 -14.03
C ILE A 273 -43.20 23.55 -13.92
N ALA A 274 -43.70 23.25 -12.72
CA ALA A 274 -45.12 22.98 -12.50
C ALA A 274 -45.99 24.22 -12.81
N ASP A 275 -45.58 25.41 -12.34
CA ASP A 275 -46.27 26.67 -12.64
C ASP A 275 -46.23 27.00 -14.14
N LEU A 276 -45.07 26.89 -14.79
CA LEU A 276 -44.94 27.11 -16.24
C LEU A 276 -45.83 26.16 -17.05
N THR A 277 -45.93 24.90 -16.61
CA THR A 277 -46.81 23.89 -17.22
C THR A 277 -48.27 24.27 -17.05
N ALA A 278 -48.67 24.75 -15.87
CA ALA A 278 -50.01 25.25 -15.61
C ALA A 278 -50.37 26.46 -16.50
N ARG A 279 -49.46 27.44 -16.61
CA ARG A 279 -49.62 28.63 -17.48
C ARG A 279 -49.76 28.25 -18.94
N ARG A 280 -48.92 27.31 -19.43
CA ARG A 280 -49.00 26.81 -20.81
C ARG A 280 -50.32 26.10 -21.08
N LYS A 281 -50.79 25.28 -20.15
CA LYS A 281 -52.11 24.62 -20.25
C LYS A 281 -53.25 25.65 -20.33
N ALA A 282 -53.23 26.66 -19.47
CA ALA A 282 -54.23 27.73 -19.47
C ALA A 282 -54.22 28.56 -20.77
N ALA A 283 -53.04 28.87 -21.32
CA ALA A 283 -52.91 29.57 -22.60
C ALA A 283 -53.47 28.75 -23.77
N ARG A 284 -53.17 27.44 -23.81
CA ARG A 284 -53.70 26.53 -24.84
C ARG A 284 -55.22 26.45 -24.81
N THR A 285 -55.82 26.37 -23.62
CA THR A 285 -57.28 26.35 -23.47
C THR A 285 -57.92 27.64 -23.97
N ARG A 286 -57.34 28.80 -23.65
CA ARG A 286 -57.81 30.10 -24.16
C ARG A 286 -57.74 30.18 -25.68
N GLY A 287 -56.62 29.76 -26.29
CA GLY A 287 -56.48 29.72 -27.75
C GLY A 287 -57.51 28.83 -28.44
N LEU A 288 -57.81 27.65 -27.87
CA LEU A 288 -58.85 26.76 -28.39
C LEU A 288 -60.27 27.35 -28.28
N GLN A 289 -60.56 28.10 -27.20
CA GLN A 289 -61.82 28.80 -27.05
C GLN A 289 -61.99 29.91 -28.09
N SER A 290 -60.92 30.68 -28.36
CA SER A 290 -60.93 31.72 -29.40
C SER A 290 -61.14 31.15 -30.80
N LEU A 291 -60.53 30.01 -31.13
CA LEU A 291 -60.73 29.33 -32.41
C LEU A 291 -62.18 28.83 -32.58
N ARG A 292 -62.76 28.22 -31.54
CA ARG A 292 -64.18 27.80 -31.58
C ARG A 292 -65.15 28.97 -31.73
N ALA A 293 -64.85 30.12 -31.13
CA ALA A 293 -65.69 31.32 -31.27
C ALA A 293 -65.69 31.85 -32.71
N LEU A 294 -64.57 31.68 -33.45
CA LEU A 294 -64.47 32.05 -34.86
C LEU A 294 -65.19 31.08 -35.81
N GLU A 295 -65.34 29.80 -35.46
CA GLU A 295 -66.07 28.83 -36.27
C GLU A 295 -67.60 28.98 -36.21
N VAL A 296 -68.12 29.64 -35.16
CA VAL A 296 -69.56 29.83 -34.93
C VAL A 296 -70.05 31.20 -35.43
N ALA A 297 -69.13 32.13 -35.69
CA ALA A 297 -69.41 33.47 -36.23
C ALA A 297 -69.39 33.48 -37.77
#